data_AF-A0A3A9F5L7-F1
#
_entry.id   AF-A0A3A9F5L7-F1
#
_cell.length_a   1.000
_cell.length_b   1.000
_cell.length_c   1.000
_cell.angle_alpha   90.00
_cell.angle_beta   90.00
_cell.angle_gamma   90.00
#
_symmetry.space_group_name_H-M   'P 1'
#
loop_
_entity.id
_entity.type
_entity.pdbx_description
1 polymer ?
#
loop_
_entity_poly.entity_id
_entity_poly.type
_entity_poly.pdbx_seq_one_letter_code
_entity_poly.pdbx_strand_id
1 'polypeptide(L)'
;MKTKKIKEGDLHFLGRLPLEQIESLTFHIEKNNHAFLNITGLLDPEEGKEVMEESWEGQVFSLLAKGEGGQTFTLFTGYVSKVEIEQEGGQLKAKVEGVSSSILLDLHRRSRSFQNTELTYQEMMGMVAGQTDGTAILF
;
A
#
# COMPACT_ATOMS: atom_id res chain seq x y z
N MET A 1 -22.44 7.34 3.21
CA MET A 1 -21.11 7.33 2.56
C MET A 1 -21.00 8.55 1.66
N LYS A 2 -20.01 9.41 1.88
CA LYS A 2 -19.70 10.49 0.93
C LYS A 2 -18.76 9.93 -0.13
N THR A 3 -19.24 9.80 -1.36
CA THR A 3 -18.45 9.33 -2.50
C THR A 3 -17.66 10.51 -3.06
N LYS A 4 -16.35 10.58 -2.80
CA LYS A 4 -15.46 11.50 -3.52
C LYS A 4 -15.04 10.84 -4.83
N LYS A 5 -15.35 11.47 -5.97
CA LYS A 5 -14.79 11.09 -7.27
C LYS A 5 -13.39 11.68 -7.36
N ILE A 6 -12.37 10.83 -7.46
CA ILE A 6 -10.97 11.21 -7.69
C ILE A 6 -10.70 10.97 -9.18
N LYS A 7 -10.08 11.94 -9.88
CA LYS A 7 -9.71 11.74 -11.28
C LYS A 7 -8.36 11.01 -11.36
N GLU A 8 -8.13 10.32 -12.47
CA GLU A 8 -6.93 9.53 -12.74
C GLU A 8 -5.63 10.35 -12.59
N GLY A 9 -5.65 11.64 -12.94
CA GLY A 9 -4.51 12.57 -12.77
C GLY A 9 -4.27 13.13 -11.36
N ASP A 10 -5.11 12.76 -10.39
CA ASP A 10 -4.96 13.20 -8.99
C ASP A 10 -4.27 12.14 -8.11
N LEU A 11 -3.95 10.96 -8.67
CA LEU A 11 -3.32 9.86 -7.95
C LEU A 11 -1.80 9.86 -8.14
N HIS A 12 -1.06 9.63 -7.06
CA HIS A 12 0.40 9.57 -7.09
C HIS A 12 0.91 8.35 -6.34
N PHE A 13 1.70 7.54 -7.03
CA PHE A 13 2.48 6.46 -6.43
C PHE A 13 3.77 7.03 -5.86
N LEU A 14 3.97 6.89 -4.55
CA LEU A 14 5.22 7.23 -3.87
C LEU A 14 5.89 5.94 -3.41
N GLY A 15 6.93 5.55 -4.12
CA GLY A 15 7.77 4.40 -3.81
C GLY A 15 9.01 4.42 -4.69
N ARG A 16 9.84 3.39 -4.59
CA ARG A 16 11.04 3.28 -5.43
C ARG A 16 10.71 2.82 -6.86
N LEU A 17 9.61 2.08 -7.06
CA LEU A 17 9.14 1.72 -8.40
C LEU A 17 8.71 2.99 -9.16
N PRO A 18 9.29 3.29 -10.33
CA PRO A 18 9.07 4.51 -11.10
C PRO A 18 7.74 4.45 -11.89
N LEU A 19 6.62 4.40 -11.17
CA LEU A 19 5.29 4.35 -11.77
C LEU A 19 4.79 5.77 -12.09
N GLU A 20 4.74 6.12 -13.37
CA GLU A 20 4.42 7.48 -13.82
C GLU A 20 2.91 7.74 -13.91
N GLN A 21 2.18 6.80 -14.51
CA GLN A 21 0.75 6.95 -14.75
C GLN A 21 -0.01 5.73 -14.23
N ILE A 22 -1.00 5.96 -13.37
CA ILE A 22 -1.89 4.90 -12.87
C ILE A 22 -3.08 4.80 -13.84
N GLU A 23 -3.20 3.68 -14.53
CA GLU A 23 -4.31 3.39 -15.45
C GLU A 23 -5.49 2.71 -14.73
N SER A 24 -5.20 1.89 -13.71
CA SER A 24 -6.25 1.26 -12.92
C SER A 24 -5.83 1.01 -11.48
N LEU A 25 -6.83 1.00 -10.60
CA LEU A 25 -6.66 0.88 -9.17
C LEU A 25 -7.84 0.11 -8.57
N THR A 26 -7.58 -0.95 -7.83
CA THR A 26 -8.61 -1.71 -7.10
C THR A 26 -8.17 -1.97 -5.67
N PHE A 27 -9.04 -1.66 -4.72
CA PHE A 27 -8.87 -2.01 -3.31
C PHE A 27 -9.70 -3.23 -2.97
N HIS A 28 -9.10 -4.17 -2.24
CA HIS A 28 -9.81 -5.27 -1.59
C HIS A 28 -9.70 -5.07 -0.08
N ILE A 29 -10.77 -4.57 0.53
CA ILE A 29 -10.84 -4.27 1.96
C ILE A 29 -12.01 -5.04 2.53
N GLU A 30 -11.70 -6.00 3.40
CA GLU A 30 -12.68 -6.79 4.13
C GLU A 30 -12.42 -6.65 5.63
N LYS A 31 -13.49 -6.66 6.43
CA LYS A 31 -13.36 -6.60 7.89
C LYS A 31 -12.51 -7.78 8.38
N ASN A 32 -11.62 -7.51 9.34
CA ASN A 32 -10.71 -8.49 9.95
C ASN A 32 -9.69 -9.13 8.99
N ASN A 33 -9.52 -8.60 7.77
CA ASN A 33 -8.50 -9.04 6.82
C ASN A 33 -7.51 -7.91 6.52
N HIS A 34 -6.33 -8.26 6.04
CA HIS A 34 -5.38 -7.27 5.50
C HIS A 34 -5.99 -6.58 4.29
N ALA A 35 -5.78 -5.27 4.17
CA ALA A 35 -6.17 -4.56 2.97
C ALA A 35 -5.17 -4.86 1.85
N PHE A 36 -5.69 -5.21 0.68
CA PHE A 36 -4.90 -5.41 -0.54
C PHE A 36 -5.20 -4.33 -1.57
N LEU A 37 -4.22 -4.06 -2.40
CA LEU A 37 -4.28 -3.07 -3.45
C LEU A 37 -3.68 -3.62 -4.74
N ASN A 38 -4.42 -3.49 -5.83
CA ASN A 38 -3.93 -3.79 -7.17
C ASN A 38 -3.84 -2.48 -7.96
N ILE A 39 -2.66 -2.19 -8.48
CA ILE A 39 -2.40 -1.03 -9.35
C ILE A 39 -1.95 -1.55 -10.70
N THR A 40 -2.42 -0.93 -11.76
CA THR A 40 -1.83 -1.07 -13.08
C THR A 40 -1.43 0.31 -13.57
N GLY A 41 -0.21 0.44 -14.09
CA GLY A 41 0.26 1.72 -14.59
C GLY A 41 1.46 1.61 -15.52
N LEU A 42 1.80 2.73 -16.14
CA LEU A 42 2.93 2.86 -17.04
C LEU A 42 4.20 3.22 -16.26
N LEU A 43 5.30 2.61 -16.68
CA LEU A 43 6.65 2.90 -16.20
C LEU A 43 7.35 3.85 -17.18
N ASP A 44 8.34 4.59 -16.68
CA ASP A 44 9.24 5.37 -17.53
C ASP A 44 10.01 4.43 -18.49
N PRO A 45 9.89 4.63 -19.82
CA PRO A 45 10.63 3.85 -20.81
C PRO A 45 12.15 3.94 -20.68
N GLU A 46 12.69 5.04 -20.12
CA GLU A 46 14.14 5.24 -19.98
C GLU A 46 14.76 4.35 -18.90
N GLU A 47 13.99 3.93 -17.88
CA GLU A 47 14.46 3.06 -16.78
C GLU A 47 14.24 1.55 -17.05
N GLY A 48 13.65 1.21 -18.21
CA GLY A 48 12.99 -0.07 -18.42
C GLY A 48 13.79 -1.35 -18.17
N LYS A 49 15.10 -1.36 -18.47
CA LYS A 49 15.93 -2.55 -18.23
C LYS A 49 16.24 -2.78 -16.75
N GLU A 50 16.59 -1.72 -16.04
CA GLU A 50 16.93 -1.81 -14.62
C GLU A 50 15.70 -2.21 -13.80
N VAL A 51 14.53 -1.70 -14.19
CA VAL A 51 13.27 -1.98 -13.51
C VAL A 51 12.83 -3.45 -13.65
N MET A 52 13.14 -4.08 -14.78
CA MET A 52 12.84 -5.50 -15.01
C MET A 52 13.74 -6.47 -14.24
N GLU A 53 14.97 -6.07 -13.92
CA GLU A 53 15.96 -6.93 -13.24
C GLU A 53 15.87 -6.80 -11.70
N GLU A 54 15.18 -5.78 -11.19
CA GLU A 54 15.06 -5.52 -9.77
C GLU A 54 13.98 -6.37 -9.07
N SER A 55 14.26 -6.76 -7.82
CA SER A 55 13.26 -7.33 -6.92
C SER A 55 12.49 -6.24 -6.17
N TRP A 56 11.20 -6.15 -6.46
CA TRP A 56 10.30 -5.15 -5.88
C TRP A 56 9.57 -5.61 -4.61
N GLU A 57 9.50 -6.93 -4.37
CA GLU A 57 8.80 -7.49 -3.21
C GLU A 57 9.38 -6.95 -1.87
N GLY A 58 8.49 -6.62 -0.94
CA GLY A 58 8.84 -6.09 0.37
C GLY A 58 9.19 -4.60 0.40
N GLN A 59 9.19 -3.91 -0.75
CA GLN A 59 9.42 -2.47 -0.77
C GLN A 59 8.18 -1.69 -0.28
N VAL A 60 8.39 -0.64 0.51
CA VAL A 60 7.32 0.23 0.99
C VAL A 60 6.86 1.17 -0.11
N PHE A 61 5.55 1.37 -0.22
CA PHE A 61 4.98 2.43 -1.05
C PHE A 61 3.76 3.06 -0.39
N SER A 62 3.42 4.27 -0.86
CA SER A 62 2.18 4.96 -0.53
C SER A 62 1.45 5.41 -1.78
N LEU A 63 0.13 5.25 -1.79
CA LEU A 63 -0.74 5.84 -2.79
C LEU A 63 -1.37 7.11 -2.22
N LEU A 64 -1.16 8.23 -2.91
CA LEU A 64 -1.69 9.53 -2.53
C LEU A 64 -2.76 9.98 -3.53
N ALA A 65 -3.72 10.77 -3.04
CA ALA A 65 -4.70 11.48 -3.85
C ALA A 65 -4.66 12.98 -3.56
N LYS A 66 -4.65 13.80 -4.61
CA LYS A 66 -4.88 15.24 -4.51
C LYS A 66 -6.38 15.51 -4.46
N GLY A 67 -6.80 16.29 -3.47
CA GLY A 67 -8.16 16.79 -3.35
C GLY A 67 -8.30 18.24 -3.81
N GLU A 68 -9.54 18.70 -3.85
CA GLU A 68 -9.87 20.10 -4.14
C GLU A 68 -9.15 21.04 -3.16
N GLY A 69 -8.50 22.09 -3.71
CA GLY A 69 -7.73 23.05 -2.93
C GLY A 69 -6.26 22.66 -2.67
N GLY A 70 -5.75 21.62 -3.34
CA GLY A 70 -4.33 21.24 -3.28
C GLY A 70 -3.93 20.39 -2.06
N GLN A 71 -4.89 20.00 -1.21
CA GLN A 71 -4.62 19.06 -0.13
C GLN A 71 -4.30 17.67 -0.69
N THR A 72 -3.31 17.01 -0.10
CA THR A 72 -2.93 15.63 -0.46
C THR A 72 -3.34 14.68 0.66
N PHE A 73 -3.99 13.57 0.29
CA PHE A 73 -4.49 12.55 1.20
C PHE A 73 -3.81 11.23 0.91
N THR A 74 -3.34 10.53 1.94
CA THR A 74 -2.88 9.15 1.79
C THR A 74 -4.09 8.22 1.70
N LEU A 75 -4.19 7.46 0.61
CA LEU A 75 -5.21 6.44 0.41
C LEU A 75 -4.75 5.06 0.90
N PHE A 76 -3.47 4.77 0.74
CA PHE A 76 -2.88 3.49 1.09
C PHE A 76 -1.40 3.66 1.45
N THR A 77 -0.94 2.89 2.43
CA THR A 77 0.48 2.68 2.70
C THR A 77 0.66 1.21 3.01
N GLY A 78 1.66 0.60 2.38
CA GLY A 78 1.90 -0.83 2.53
C GLY A 78 3.17 -1.26 1.83
N TYR A 79 3.26 -2.56 1.61
CA TYR A 79 4.40 -3.22 0.99
C TYR A 79 3.98 -3.80 -0.34
N VAL A 80 4.89 -3.77 -1.31
CA VAL A 80 4.75 -4.50 -2.56
C VAL A 80 4.82 -6.00 -2.26
N SER A 81 3.75 -6.73 -2.57
CA SER A 81 3.74 -8.20 -2.49
C SER A 81 4.16 -8.83 -3.82
N LYS A 82 3.90 -8.16 -4.94
CA LYS A 82 4.24 -8.65 -6.27
C LYS A 82 4.32 -7.52 -7.27
N VAL A 83 5.22 -7.63 -8.24
CA VAL A 83 5.23 -6.79 -9.44
C VAL A 83 5.39 -7.68 -10.66
N GLU A 84 4.52 -7.47 -11.65
CA GLU A 84 4.66 -8.04 -12.99
C GLU A 84 4.86 -6.89 -13.98
N ILE A 85 5.91 -6.98 -14.79
CA ILE A 85 6.23 -5.97 -15.81
C ILE A 85 6.07 -6.62 -17.18
N GLU A 86 5.25 -6.00 -18.02
CA GLU A 86 4.97 -6.43 -19.38
C GLU A 86 5.27 -5.29 -20.36
N GLN A 87 5.75 -5.65 -21.55
CA GLN A 87 5.93 -4.69 -22.65
C GLN A 87 4.82 -4.91 -23.68
N GLU A 88 3.96 -3.91 -23.86
CA GLU A 88 2.83 -3.96 -24.79
C GLU A 88 2.84 -2.68 -25.66
N GLY A 89 2.78 -2.84 -26.99
CA GLY A 89 2.67 -1.69 -27.90
C GLY A 89 3.84 -0.69 -27.86
N GLY A 90 5.01 -1.08 -27.34
CA GLY A 90 6.17 -0.20 -27.16
C GLY A 90 6.17 0.58 -25.83
N GLN A 91 5.20 0.34 -24.96
CA GLN A 91 5.13 0.90 -23.60
C GLN A 91 5.45 -0.19 -22.56
N LEU A 92 6.05 0.23 -21.45
CA LEU A 92 6.30 -0.64 -20.29
C LEU A 92 5.20 -0.45 -19.27
N LYS A 93 4.58 -1.57 -18.86
CA LYS A 93 3.42 -1.60 -17.99
C LYS A 93 3.71 -2.46 -16.78
N ALA A 94 3.44 -1.91 -15.59
CA ALA A 94 3.57 -2.61 -14.32
C ALA A 94 2.19 -2.94 -13.75
N LYS A 95 2.02 -4.18 -13.30
CA LYS A 95 0.94 -4.63 -12.41
C LYS A 95 1.55 -4.81 -11.03
N VAL A 96 1.13 -3.99 -10.08
CA VAL A 96 1.65 -3.97 -8.71
C VAL A 96 0.57 -4.48 -7.78
N GLU A 97 0.89 -5.53 -7.03
CA GLU A 97 0.10 -5.99 -5.90
C GLU A 97 0.73 -5.46 -4.61
N GLY A 98 -0.09 -4.89 -3.75
CA GLY A 98 0.31 -4.34 -2.47
C GLY A 98 -0.55 -4.86 -1.33
N VAL A 99 0.05 -4.95 -0.15
CA VAL A 99 -0.61 -5.37 1.09
C VAL A 99 -0.32 -4.37 2.20
N SER A 100 -1.33 -4.06 3.01
CA SER A 100 -1.18 -3.12 4.13
C SER A 100 -0.16 -3.62 5.16
N SER A 101 0.47 -2.72 5.90
CA SER A 101 1.49 -3.05 6.90
C SER A 101 1.03 -4.00 8.00
N SER A 102 -0.29 -4.17 8.20
CA SER A 102 -0.83 -5.16 9.13
C SER A 102 -0.36 -6.59 8.84
N ILE A 103 0.06 -6.92 7.61
CA ILE A 103 0.67 -8.23 7.27
C ILE A 103 1.94 -8.52 8.07
N LEU A 104 2.66 -7.49 8.51
CA LEU A 104 3.88 -7.66 9.29
C LEU A 104 3.61 -8.27 10.68
N LEU A 105 2.37 -8.17 11.17
CA LEU A 105 1.95 -8.84 12.42
C LEU A 105 1.98 -10.37 12.28
N ASP A 106 1.84 -10.89 11.05
CA ASP A 106 1.80 -12.33 10.78
C ASP A 106 3.21 -12.91 10.57
N LEU A 107 4.19 -12.08 10.22
CA LEU A 107 5.56 -12.52 9.92
C LEU A 107 6.34 -12.96 11.16
N HIS A 108 6.10 -12.34 12.32
CA HIS A 108 6.88 -12.58 13.54
C HIS A 108 6.00 -12.90 14.74
N ARG A 109 6.10 -14.12 15.24
CA ARG A 109 5.49 -14.50 16.52
C ARG A 109 6.19 -13.80 17.67
N ARG A 110 5.41 -13.18 18.56
CA ARG A 110 5.90 -12.53 19.77
C ARG A 110 5.13 -13.06 20.98
N SER A 111 5.83 -13.31 22.09
CA SER A 111 5.21 -13.70 23.36
C SER A 111 5.26 -12.53 24.35
N ARG A 112 4.12 -12.22 24.98
CA ARG A 112 3.94 -11.03 25.83
C ARG A 112 2.92 -11.31 26.93
N SER A 113 3.05 -10.59 28.04
CA SER A 113 2.05 -10.58 29.11
C SER A 113 1.51 -9.16 29.28
N PHE A 114 0.19 -9.05 29.31
CA PHE A 114 -0.52 -7.81 29.63
C PHE A 114 -1.19 -8.04 30.99
N GLN A 115 -0.56 -7.54 32.06
CA GLN A 115 -0.97 -7.85 33.45
C GLN A 115 -1.90 -6.80 34.06
N ASN A 116 -2.00 -5.62 33.46
CA ASN A 116 -2.92 -4.59 33.92
C ASN A 116 -4.37 -5.00 33.58
N THR A 117 -5.17 -5.26 34.61
CA THR A 117 -6.58 -5.68 34.45
C THR A 117 -7.49 -4.56 33.97
N GLU A 118 -7.08 -3.30 34.13
CA GLU A 118 -7.83 -2.15 33.65
C GLU A 118 -7.57 -1.85 32.17
N LEU A 119 -6.63 -2.56 31.54
CA LEU A 119 -6.27 -2.36 30.14
C LEU A 119 -7.38 -2.87 29.22
N THR A 120 -7.95 -1.97 28.42
CA THR A 120 -8.96 -2.36 27.44
C THR A 120 -8.33 -3.12 26.27
N TYR A 121 -9.13 -3.95 25.58
CA TYR A 121 -8.69 -4.61 24.35
C TYR A 121 -8.21 -3.63 23.28
N GLN A 122 -8.86 -2.46 23.18
CA GLN A 122 -8.48 -1.43 22.23
C GLN A 122 -7.08 -0.88 22.51
N GLU A 123 -6.78 -0.57 23.77
CA GLU A 123 -5.45 -0.09 24.17
C GLU A 123 -4.39 -1.18 24.00
N MET A 124 -4.70 -2.42 24.41
CA MET A 124 -3.79 -3.56 24.26
C MET A 124 -3.45 -3.81 22.78
N MET A 125 -4.45 -3.83 21.91
CA MET A 125 -4.23 -4.01 20.47
C MET A 125 -3.51 -2.81 19.85
N GLY A 126 -3.76 -1.59 20.34
CA GLY A 126 -2.97 -0.40 20.00
C GLY A 126 -1.48 -0.55 20.36
N MET A 127 -1.16 -1.10 21.54
CA MET A 127 0.22 -1.40 21.93
C MET A 127 0.86 -2.49 21.06
N VAL A 128 0.09 -3.48 20.62
CA VAL A 128 0.57 -4.53 19.69
C VAL A 128 0.89 -3.92 18.32
N ALA A 129 -0.03 -3.13 17.76
CA ALA A 129 0.12 -2.49 16.46
C ALA A 129 1.20 -1.41 16.43
N GLY A 130 1.31 -0.59 17.48
CA GLY A 130 2.26 0.52 17.55
C GLY A 130 3.75 0.13 17.55
N GLN A 131 4.05 -1.17 17.53
CA GLN A 131 5.41 -1.71 17.43
C GLN A 131 5.70 -2.32 16.07
N THR A 132 4.84 -2.04 15.10
CA THR A 132 4.91 -2.46 13.71
C THR A 132 4.61 -1.25 12.84
N ASP A 133 5.62 -0.74 12.15
CA ASP A 133 5.53 0.53 11.43
C ASP A 133 4.41 0.54 10.38
N GLY A 134 3.66 1.64 10.35
CA GLY A 134 2.54 1.82 9.44
C GLY A 134 1.31 0.95 9.71
N THR A 135 1.29 0.18 10.82
CA THR A 135 0.13 -0.65 11.18
C THR A 135 -0.86 0.14 12.02
N ALA A 136 -2.13 0.11 11.62
CA ALA A 136 -3.24 0.64 12.39
C ALA A 136 -4.33 -0.42 12.52
N ILE A 137 -4.99 -0.46 13.68
CA ILE A 137 -6.14 -1.32 13.93
C ILE A 137 -7.36 -0.42 14.06
N LEU A 138 -8.40 -0.72 13.28
CA LEU A 138 -9.68 0.00 13.28
C LEU A 138 -10.69 -0.79 14.12
N PHE A 139 -11.38 -0.11 15.03
CA PHE A 139 -12.39 -0.67 15.94
C PHE A 139 -13.80 -0.24 15.52
#